data_AF-A0A257RX64-F1
#
_entry.id   AF-A0A257RX64-F1
#
_cell.length_a   1.000
_cell.length_b   1.000
_cell.length_c   1.000
_cell.angle_alpha   90.00
_cell.angle_beta   90.00
_cell.angle_gamma   90.00
#
_symmetry.space_group_name_H-M   'P 1'
#
loop_
_entity.id
_entity.type
_entity.pdbx_description
1 polymer ?
#
loop_
_entity_poly.entity_id
_entity_poly.type
_entity_poly.pdbx_seq_one_letter_code
_entity_poly.pdbx_strand_id
1 'polypeptide(L)' 'MPTPFEEARDELFQHIIRCGVIGSAAEHQEEWFADTMKYMADRYPGLAERDLAELRTLGD' A
#
# COMPACT_ATOMS: atom_id res chain seq x y z
N MET A 1 13.04 16.25 -4.50
CA MET A 1 13.08 14.77 -4.57
C MET A 1 11.94 14.28 -3.72
N PRO A 2 11.05 13.42 -4.24
CA PRO A 2 9.99 12.84 -3.43
C PRO A 2 10.60 12.06 -2.26
N THR A 3 9.92 12.08 -1.12
CA THR A 3 10.31 11.28 0.04
C THR A 3 9.96 9.81 -0.20
N PRO A 4 10.64 8.85 0.47
CA PRO A 4 10.31 7.42 0.35
C PRO A 4 8.83 7.11 0.63
N PHE A 5 8.20 7.90 1.51
CA PHE A 5 6.78 7.80 1.81
C PHE A 5 5.90 8.24 0.62
N GLU A 6 6.23 9.37 -0.02
CA GLU A 6 5.49 9.82 -1.20
C GLU A 6 5.61 8.83 -2.37
N GLU A 7 6.78 8.22 -2.56
CA GLU A 7 6.96 7.16 -3.56
C GLU A 7 6.12 5.92 -3.23
N ALA A 8 6.16 5.45 -1.98
CA ALA A 8 5.37 4.29 -1.54
C ALA A 8 3.86 4.53 -1.65
N ARG A 9 3.41 5.75 -1.34
CA ARG A 9 2.00 6.16 -1.47
C ARG A 9 1.55 6.15 -2.92
N ASP A 10 2.32 6.77 -3.81
CA ASP A 10 1.97 6.82 -5.22
C ASP A 10 1.98 5.40 -5.83
N GLU A 11 2.93 4.53 -5.45
CA GLU A 11 2.98 3.13 -5.88
C GLU A 11 1.77 2.33 -5.35
N LEU A 12 1.36 2.52 -4.09
CA LEU A 12 0.16 1.92 -3.51
C LEU A 12 -1.09 2.32 -4.32
N PHE A 13 -1.26 3.60 -4.65
CA PHE A 13 -2.40 4.05 -5.45
C PHE A 13 -2.37 3.48 -6.87
N GLN A 14 -1.19 3.36 -7.50
CA GLN A 14 -1.07 2.68 -8.79
C GLN A 14 -1.50 1.22 -8.69
N HIS A 15 -1.11 0.52 -7.63
CA HIS A 15 -1.52 -0.86 -7.37
C HIS A 15 -3.04 -0.99 -7.22
N ILE A 16 -3.67 -0.10 -6.44
CA ILE A 16 -5.13 -0.07 -6.23
C ILE A 16 -5.87 0.16 -7.56
N ILE A 17 -5.43 1.17 -8.34
CA ILE A 17 -6.06 1.53 -9.63
C ILE A 17 -5.90 0.41 -10.65
N ARG A 18 -4.71 -0.20 -10.73
CA ARG A 18 -4.37 -1.19 -11.76
C ARG A 18 -5.00 -2.55 -11.50
N CYS A 19 -5.08 -2.96 -10.24
CA CYS A 19 -5.75 -4.20 -9.86
C CYS A 19 -7.27 -4.06 -9.81
N GLY A 20 -7.81 -2.84 -9.79
CA GLY A 20 -9.26 -2.62 -9.67
C GLY A 20 -9.81 -3.30 -8.41
N VAL A 21 -9.02 -3.33 -7.33
CA VAL A 21 -9.38 -4.02 -6.09
C VAL A 21 -10.68 -3.45 -5.52
N ILE A 22 -10.96 -2.17 -5.83
CA ILE A 22 -12.21 -1.45 -5.58
C ILE A 22 -13.32 -2.12 -6.42
N GLY A 23 -14.03 -3.08 -5.80
CA GLY A 23 -15.08 -3.87 -6.44
C GLY A 23 -14.91 -5.39 -6.31
N SER A 24 -13.75 -5.87 -5.84
CA SER A 24 -13.56 -7.27 -5.47
C SER A 24 -14.22 -7.59 -4.12
N ALA A 25 -14.42 -8.88 -3.82
CA ALA A 25 -14.94 -9.32 -2.53
C ALA A 25 -14.05 -8.83 -1.37
N ALA A 26 -14.65 -8.48 -0.23
CA ALA A 26 -13.93 -7.92 0.92
C ALA A 26 -12.78 -8.83 1.41
N GLU A 27 -12.97 -10.15 1.35
CA GLU A 27 -11.93 -11.13 1.70
C GLU A 27 -10.70 -11.03 0.77
N HIS A 28 -10.93 -10.83 -0.53
CA HIS A 28 -9.87 -10.68 -1.52
C HIS A 28 -9.21 -9.31 -1.43
N GLN A 29 -9.96 -8.28 -1.04
CA GLN A 29 -9.42 -6.95 -0.77
C GLN A 29 -8.46 -7.01 0.43
N GLU A 30 -8.86 -7.60 1.55
CA GLU A 30 -7.99 -7.72 2.73
C GLU A 30 -6.70 -8.50 2.44
N GLU A 31 -6.79 -9.63 1.74
CA GLU A 31 -5.63 -10.45 1.40
C GLU A 31 -4.66 -9.69 0.49
N TRP A 32 -5.19 -9.08 -0.58
CA TRP A 32 -4.41 -8.24 -1.49
C TRP A 32 -3.74 -7.07 -0.76
N PHE A 33 -4.45 -6.45 0.16
CA PHE A 33 -3.95 -5.31 0.92
C PHE A 33 -2.85 -5.73 1.90
N ALA A 34 -3.01 -6.88 2.57
CA ALA A 34 -2.01 -7.44 3.44
C ALA A 34 -0.71 -7.78 2.70
N ASP A 35 -0.81 -8.37 1.51
CA ASP A 35 0.35 -8.69 0.67
C ASP A 35 1.00 -7.43 0.09
N THR A 36 0.21 -6.44 -0.32
CA THR A 36 0.73 -5.16 -0.80
C THR A 36 1.49 -4.43 0.31
N MET A 37 0.97 -4.42 1.54
CA MET A 37 1.67 -3.79 2.67
C MET A 37 2.97 -4.51 3.04
N LYS A 38 3.03 -5.85 2.95
CA LYS A 38 4.29 -6.60 3.11
C LYS A 38 5.30 -6.24 2.03
N TYR A 39 4.85 -6.14 0.77
CA TYR A 39 5.69 -5.73 -0.33
C TYR A 39 6.23 -4.31 -0.13
N MET A 40 5.40 -3.35 0.31
CA MET A 40 5.84 -1.99 0.62
C MET A 40 6.86 -1.95 1.76
N ALA A 41 6.68 -2.76 2.81
CA ALA A 41 7.63 -2.84 3.92
C ALA A 41 9.00 -3.41 3.50
N ASP A 42 9.02 -4.41 2.62
CA ASP A 42 10.26 -5.00 2.08
C ASP A 42 10.96 -4.07 1.09
N ARG A 43 10.18 -3.39 0.25
CA ARG A 43 10.65 -2.42 -0.76
C ARG A 43 11.21 -1.14 -0.14
N TYR A 44 10.57 -0.66 0.92
CA TYR A 44 10.91 0.58 1.60
C TYR A 44 11.32 0.31 3.07
N PRO A 45 12.46 -0.35 3.31
CA PRO A 45 12.91 -0.68 4.67
C PRO A 45 13.27 0.56 5.52
N GLY A 46 13.30 1.74 4.90
CA GLY A 46 13.49 3.02 5.56
C GLY A 46 12.20 3.69 6.04
N LEU A 47 11.02 3.13 5.76
CA LEU A 47 9.76 3.63 6.30
C LEU A 47 9.62 3.20 7.76
N ALA A 48 9.23 4.15 8.62
CA ALA A 48 8.87 3.81 9.98
C ALA A 48 7.57 2.99 9.98
N GLU A 49 7.35 2.19 11.02
CA GLU A 49 6.08 1.48 11.22
C GLU A 49 4.87 2.44 11.20
N ARG A 50 5.06 3.68 11.66
CA ARG A 50 4.04 4.73 11.58
C ARG A 50 3.69 5.08 10.14
N ASP A 51 4.68 5.19 9.25
CA ASP A 51 4.48 5.57 7.86
C ASP A 51 3.81 4.41 7.09
N LEU A 52 4.15 3.17 7.42
CA LEU A 52 3.45 1.98 6.91
C LEU A 52 2.00 1.90 7.42
N ALA A 53 1.75 2.22 8.69
CA ALA A 53 0.39 2.29 9.22
C ALA A 53 -0.44 3.38 8.50
N GLU A 54 0.16 4.55 8.26
CA GLU A 54 -0.47 5.63 7.52
C GLU A 54 -0.77 5.23 6.06
N LEU A 55 0.18 4.59 5.37
CA LEU A 55 -0.05 4.00 4.04
C LEU A 55 -1.22 3.04 4.03
N ARG A 56 -1.36 2.21 5.07
CA ARG A 56 -2.48 1.27 5.16
C ARG A 56 -3.81 1.99 5.31
N THR A 57 -3.87 3.01 6.16
CA THR A 57 -5.08 3.83 6.33
C THR A 57 -5.43 4.63 5.07
N LEU A 58 -4.45 5.01 4.25
CA LEU A 58 -4.67 5.79 3.03
C LEU A 58 -5.28 5.01 1.86
N GLY A 59 -5.13 3.68 1.83
CA GLY A 59 -5.68 2.87 0.74
C GLY A 59 -6.86 1.97 1.12
N ASP A 60 -7.31 2.00 2.39
CA ASP A 60 -8.62 1.48 2.84
C ASP A 60 -9.75 2.43 2.38
#